data_AF-A0A6G6WUW2-F1
#
_entry.id   AF-A0A6G6WUW2-F1
#
_cell.length_a   1.000
_cell.length_b   1.000
_cell.length_c   1.000
_cell.angle_alpha   90.00
_cell.angle_beta   90.00
_cell.angle_gamma   90.00
#
_symmetry.space_group_name_H-M   'P 1'
#
loop_
_entity.id
_entity.type
_entity.pdbx_description
1 polymer ?
#
loop_
_entity_poly.entity_id
_entity_poly.type
_entity_poly.pdbx_seq_one_letter_code
_entity_poly.pdbx_strand_id
1 'polypeptide(L)'
;MLARMIWSALALIGMFTSLAVAAETGQLSFSVRGEPVAKLSLAEIREKVPASRITVWEPHEDKNVTYEGFDIDKLLAAVYGHRWKQIDEILFTCVDGYQPVLPVDRFSKHAGYLVYRRLDQEAFKVQNRFQNESDVPLGPFYLVWDNLRSDELRAEGASGWPYQVVGMDLVTFADRFPKLSPPENASEQAKKGFIAFRENCMACHTINGEGGDKAPELNYPMNVTEYLSDAWIRKWMMDPRSVRYNATMPAFASHPKPDLLADEVLAYLKAMAERKQKPM
;
A
#
# COMPACT_ATOMS: atom_id res chain seq x y z
N MET A 1 -5.61 -63.78 3.23
CA MET A 1 -5.34 -62.69 4.19
C MET A 1 -4.02 -63.04 4.86
N LEU A 2 -2.90 -62.34 4.78
CA LEU A 2 -2.59 -60.94 4.54
C LEU A 2 -1.30 -60.80 3.72
N ALA A 3 -1.20 -59.67 3.02
CA ALA A 3 -0.19 -59.33 2.02
C ALA A 3 1.16 -58.87 2.61
N ARG A 4 2.20 -59.05 1.78
CA ARG A 4 3.58 -58.57 1.92
C ARG A 4 3.65 -57.04 2.07
N MET A 5 4.40 -56.55 3.07
CA MET A 5 4.88 -55.16 3.12
C MET A 5 6.25 -55.09 2.45
N ILE A 6 6.31 -54.44 1.29
CA ILE A 6 7.54 -53.95 0.67
C ILE A 6 7.59 -52.46 1.00
N TRP A 7 8.60 -52.02 1.75
CA TRP A 7 8.88 -50.61 1.96
C TRP A 7 9.68 -50.09 0.78
N SER A 8 9.03 -49.29 -0.07
CA SER A 8 9.68 -48.53 -1.14
C SER A 8 10.29 -47.26 -0.54
N ALA A 9 11.61 -47.12 -0.64
CA ALA A 9 12.31 -45.88 -0.34
C ALA A 9 11.96 -44.83 -1.42
N LEU A 10 11.18 -43.82 -1.07
CA LEU A 10 11.04 -42.61 -1.89
C LEU A 10 12.18 -41.65 -1.55
N ALA A 11 13.07 -41.44 -2.51
CA ALA A 11 14.02 -40.36 -2.51
C ALA A 11 13.26 -39.02 -2.62
N LEU A 12 13.27 -38.22 -1.57
CA LEU A 12 12.86 -36.82 -1.62
C LEU A 12 13.94 -36.05 -2.40
N ILE A 13 13.69 -35.81 -3.69
CA ILE A 13 14.44 -34.81 -4.45
C ILE A 13 13.95 -33.46 -3.94
N GLY A 14 14.76 -32.80 -3.12
CA GLY A 14 14.51 -31.45 -2.66
C GLY A 14 14.51 -30.49 -3.84
N MET A 15 13.35 -29.91 -4.16
CA MET A 15 13.25 -28.72 -4.97
C MET A 15 13.78 -27.54 -4.15
N PHE A 16 15.07 -27.26 -4.26
CA PHE A 16 15.62 -25.93 -4.00
C PHE A 16 15.31 -25.06 -5.22
N THR A 17 14.07 -24.60 -5.34
CA THR A 17 13.77 -23.47 -6.22
C THR A 17 14.33 -22.22 -5.54
N SER A 18 15.41 -21.70 -6.10
CA SER A 18 16.10 -20.51 -5.61
C SER A 18 15.15 -19.31 -5.59
N LEU A 19 15.19 -18.55 -4.50
CA LEU A 19 14.33 -17.38 -4.23
C LEU A 19 14.59 -16.19 -5.19
N ALA A 20 15.60 -16.30 -6.06
CA ALA A 20 15.90 -15.34 -7.12
C ALA A 20 14.81 -15.25 -8.21
N VAL A 21 13.94 -16.26 -8.33
CA VAL A 21 12.93 -16.35 -9.40
C VAL A 21 11.71 -15.44 -9.17
N ALA A 22 11.39 -15.05 -7.93
CA ALA A 22 10.15 -14.32 -7.63
C ALA A 22 10.12 -12.89 -8.22
N ALA A 23 11.28 -12.25 -8.41
CA ALA A 23 11.37 -10.95 -9.08
C ALA A 23 11.35 -11.07 -10.61
N GLU A 24 11.76 -12.22 -11.17
CA GLU A 24 11.74 -12.46 -12.63
C GLU A 24 10.33 -12.77 -13.16
N THR A 25 9.41 -13.24 -12.32
CA THR A 25 8.03 -13.59 -12.71
C THR A 25 6.99 -12.51 -12.39
N GLY A 26 7.37 -11.47 -11.63
CA GLY A 26 6.48 -10.36 -11.29
C GLY A 26 6.21 -9.44 -12.49
N GLN A 27 4.94 -9.33 -12.89
CA GLN A 27 4.50 -8.32 -13.87
C GLN A 27 3.96 -7.09 -13.15
N LEU A 28 4.35 -5.91 -13.62
CA LEU A 28 3.84 -4.63 -13.18
C LEU A 28 2.81 -4.12 -14.19
N SER A 29 1.59 -3.89 -13.72
CA SER A 29 0.49 -3.37 -14.53
C SER A 29 0.47 -1.85 -14.47
N PHE A 30 0.14 -1.22 -15.59
CA PHE A 30 0.04 0.23 -15.72
C PHE A 30 -1.32 0.56 -16.33
N SER A 31 -2.07 1.45 -15.68
CA SER A 31 -3.35 1.94 -16.17
C SER A 31 -3.46 3.46 -16.09
N VAL A 32 -4.48 4.00 -16.75
CA VAL A 32 -4.94 5.39 -16.59
C VAL A 32 -6.44 5.34 -16.35
N ARG A 33 -6.87 5.75 -15.17
CA ARG A 33 -8.29 5.73 -14.74
C ARG A 33 -8.91 4.33 -14.91
N GLY A 34 -8.19 3.29 -14.50
CA GLY A 34 -8.60 1.90 -14.62
C GLY A 34 -8.38 1.26 -15.99
N GLU A 35 -8.17 2.06 -17.05
CA GLU A 35 -7.95 1.54 -18.40
C GLU A 35 -6.51 1.06 -18.57
N PRO A 36 -6.27 -0.21 -18.95
CA PRO A 36 -4.92 -0.75 -19.11
C PRO A 36 -4.10 -0.01 -20.18
N VAL A 37 -2.87 0.37 -19.84
CA VAL A 37 -1.86 0.97 -20.75
C VAL A 37 -0.79 -0.04 -21.11
N ALA A 38 -0.24 -0.74 -20.12
CA ALA A 38 0.83 -1.70 -20.32
C ALA A 38 0.85 -2.72 -19.19
N LYS A 39 1.49 -3.87 -19.44
CA LYS A 39 1.84 -4.83 -18.42
C LYS A 39 3.25 -5.33 -18.73
N LEU A 40 4.21 -5.03 -17.85
CA LEU A 40 5.62 -5.23 -18.11
C LEU A 40 6.24 -6.16 -17.07
N SER A 41 7.02 -7.13 -17.53
CA SER A 41 7.94 -7.91 -16.71
C SER A 41 9.16 -7.09 -16.28
N LEU A 42 9.91 -7.59 -15.31
CA LEU A 42 11.18 -6.97 -14.90
C LEU A 42 12.17 -6.83 -16.08
N ALA A 43 12.22 -7.81 -16.98
CA ALA A 43 13.09 -7.77 -18.16
C ALA A 43 12.69 -6.63 -19.13
N GLU A 44 11.40 -6.50 -19.43
CA GLU A 44 10.89 -5.43 -20.30
C GLU A 44 11.06 -4.03 -19.68
N ILE A 45 10.98 -3.92 -18.34
CA ILE A 45 11.28 -2.66 -17.66
C ILE A 45 12.76 -2.30 -17.82
N ARG A 46 13.68 -3.26 -17.68
CA ARG A 46 15.14 -3.04 -17.87
C ARG A 46 15.51 -2.60 -19.27
N GLU A 47 14.77 -3.05 -20.28
CA GLU A 47 14.96 -2.59 -21.67
C GLU A 47 14.53 -1.13 -21.87
N LYS A 48 13.55 -0.66 -21.10
CA LYS A 48 13.01 0.72 -21.18
C LYS A 48 13.77 1.70 -20.31
N VAL A 49 14.18 1.30 -19.11
CA VAL A 49 14.81 2.16 -18.12
C VAL A 49 16.00 1.44 -17.49
N PRO A 50 17.21 2.04 -17.51
CA PRO A 50 18.37 1.42 -16.91
C PRO A 50 18.17 1.28 -15.40
N ALA A 51 18.50 0.10 -14.87
CA ALA A 51 18.56 -0.12 -13.44
C ALA A 51 19.70 0.71 -12.82
N SER A 52 19.46 1.20 -11.62
CA SER A 52 20.40 1.99 -10.84
C SER A 52 20.34 1.57 -9.37
N ARG A 53 21.32 2.02 -8.59
CA ARG A 53 21.39 1.75 -7.15
C ARG A 53 21.07 3.01 -6.39
N ILE A 54 20.35 2.85 -5.29
CA ILE A 54 20.05 3.92 -4.33
C ILE A 54 20.34 3.42 -2.93
N THR A 55 20.98 4.25 -2.11
CA THR A 55 21.13 3.98 -0.68
C THR A 55 20.18 4.90 0.07
N VAL A 56 19.36 4.31 0.92
CA VAL A 56 18.36 5.03 1.73
C VAL A 56 18.51 4.60 3.18
N TRP A 57 17.99 5.39 4.10
CA TRP A 57 17.67 4.88 5.43
C TRP A 57 16.37 4.08 5.34
N GLU A 58 16.42 2.80 5.65
CA GLU A 58 15.27 1.90 5.67
C GLU A 58 14.48 2.10 6.98
N PRO A 59 13.32 2.78 6.96
CA PRO A 59 12.59 3.12 8.18
C PRO A 59 12.12 1.90 8.98
N HIS A 60 11.85 0.78 8.32
CA HIS A 60 11.37 -0.44 8.97
C HIS A 60 12.45 -1.11 9.84
N GLU A 61 13.72 -1.01 9.43
CA GLU A 61 14.88 -1.64 10.09
C GLU A 61 15.80 -0.65 10.80
N ASP A 62 15.59 0.66 10.59
CA ASP A 62 16.39 1.75 11.16
C ASP A 62 17.89 1.67 10.84
N LYS A 63 18.19 1.30 9.59
CA LYS A 63 19.56 1.22 9.08
C LYS A 63 19.63 1.67 7.63
N ASN A 64 20.83 1.97 7.15
CA ASN A 64 21.01 2.27 5.73
C ASN A 64 21.03 0.97 4.91
N VAL A 65 20.26 0.94 3.83
CA VAL A 65 20.18 -0.18 2.90
C VAL A 65 20.39 0.33 1.49
N THR A 66 21.24 -0.37 0.73
CA THR A 66 21.37 -0.13 -0.71
C THR A 66 20.44 -1.06 -1.47
N TYR A 67 19.63 -0.48 -2.33
CA TYR A 67 18.70 -1.18 -3.21
C TYR A 67 19.13 -1.06 -4.67
N GLU A 68 18.65 -1.97 -5.49
CA GLU A 68 18.72 -1.92 -6.96
C GLU A 68 17.30 -1.85 -7.54
N GLY A 69 17.11 -0.91 -8.47
CA GLY A 69 15.79 -0.60 -9.01
C GLY A 69 15.82 0.43 -10.12
N PHE A 70 14.66 1.01 -10.38
CA PHE A 70 14.46 2.01 -11.42
C PHE A 70 14.12 3.35 -10.78
N ASP A 71 14.73 4.41 -11.31
CA ASP A 71 14.28 5.78 -11.07
C ASP A 71 12.81 5.89 -11.51
N ILE A 72 11.92 6.19 -10.55
CA ILE A 72 10.48 6.09 -10.81
C ILE A 72 9.98 7.18 -11.76
N ASP A 73 10.62 8.36 -11.76
CA ASP A 73 10.28 9.45 -12.68
C ASP A 73 10.53 9.01 -14.13
N LYS A 74 11.68 8.36 -14.38
CA LYS A 74 12.02 7.79 -15.70
C LYS A 74 11.11 6.64 -16.09
N LEU A 75 10.74 5.77 -15.16
CA LEU A 75 9.81 4.67 -15.41
C LEU A 75 8.43 5.19 -15.82
N LEU A 76 7.87 6.12 -15.05
CA LEU A 76 6.59 6.74 -15.34
C LEU A 76 6.62 7.49 -16.68
N ALA A 77 7.70 8.21 -16.98
CA ALA A 77 7.88 8.88 -18.27
C ALA A 77 7.96 7.88 -19.44
N ALA A 78 8.67 6.77 -19.28
CA ALA A 78 8.83 5.75 -20.32
C ALA A 78 7.53 5.00 -20.63
N VAL A 79 6.62 4.85 -19.65
CA VAL A 79 5.35 4.14 -19.83
C VAL A 79 4.20 5.07 -20.20
N TYR A 80 4.07 6.20 -19.52
CA TYR A 80 2.93 7.10 -19.67
C TYR A 80 3.20 8.32 -20.56
N GLY A 81 4.45 8.56 -20.93
CA GLY A 81 4.87 9.78 -21.63
C GLY A 81 4.77 10.99 -20.71
N HIS A 82 4.45 12.17 -21.26
CA HIS A 82 4.29 13.40 -20.47
C HIS A 82 3.01 13.43 -19.62
N ARG A 83 2.06 12.52 -19.86
CA ARG A 83 0.73 12.52 -19.22
C ARG A 83 0.79 12.35 -17.71
N TRP A 84 1.77 11.61 -17.17
CA TRP A 84 1.83 11.36 -15.73
C TRP A 84 2.15 12.63 -14.91
N LYS A 85 2.75 13.65 -15.54
CA LYS A 85 2.98 14.97 -14.92
C LYS A 85 1.76 15.89 -14.99
N GLN A 86 0.69 15.49 -15.67
CA GLN A 86 -0.55 16.27 -15.85
C GLN A 86 -1.71 15.77 -14.98
N ILE A 87 -1.46 14.76 -14.18
CA ILE A 87 -2.42 14.12 -13.29
C ILE A 87 -2.01 14.41 -11.85
N ASP A 88 -2.97 14.44 -10.93
CA ASP A 88 -2.75 14.84 -9.54
C ASP A 88 -2.15 13.71 -8.70
N GLU A 89 -2.54 12.46 -8.97
CA GLU A 89 -2.26 11.33 -8.08
C GLU A 89 -1.92 10.04 -8.85
N ILE A 90 -1.14 9.18 -8.20
CA ILE A 90 -0.82 7.83 -8.65
C ILE A 90 -1.33 6.86 -7.61
N LEU A 91 -2.23 5.96 -8.02
CA LEU A 91 -2.66 4.84 -7.20
C LEU A 91 -1.71 3.67 -7.43
N PHE A 92 -1.23 3.08 -6.34
CA PHE A 92 -0.46 1.85 -6.36
C PHE A 92 -1.39 0.69 -5.99
N THR A 93 -1.18 -0.49 -6.58
CA THR A 93 -1.84 -1.73 -6.16
C THR A 93 -0.80 -2.71 -5.68
N CYS A 94 -1.00 -3.25 -4.48
CA CYS A 94 -0.12 -4.24 -3.88
C CYS A 94 -0.74 -5.64 -3.91
N VAL A 95 0.08 -6.67 -3.73
CA VAL A 95 -0.35 -8.09 -3.78
C VAL A 95 -1.50 -8.40 -2.80
N ASP A 96 -1.51 -7.77 -1.64
CA ASP A 96 -2.48 -8.01 -0.56
C ASP A 96 -3.76 -7.15 -0.65
N GLY A 97 -3.96 -6.43 -1.76
CA GLY A 97 -5.10 -5.53 -1.95
C GLY A 97 -4.90 -4.13 -1.35
N TYR A 98 -3.75 -3.84 -0.72
CA TYR A 98 -3.41 -2.48 -0.28
C TYR A 98 -3.28 -1.53 -1.50
N GLN A 99 -3.95 -0.38 -1.43
CA GLN A 99 -3.98 0.61 -2.52
C GLN A 99 -3.68 2.03 -2.06
N PRO A 100 -2.41 2.36 -1.75
CA PRO A 100 -2.06 3.72 -1.41
C PRO A 100 -2.08 4.62 -2.64
N VAL A 101 -2.47 5.87 -2.41
CA VAL A 101 -2.51 6.92 -3.43
C VAL A 101 -1.51 7.99 -3.04
N LEU A 102 -0.59 8.31 -3.94
CA LEU A 102 0.46 9.31 -3.70
C LEU A 102 0.32 10.48 -4.68
N PRO A 103 0.46 11.73 -4.22
CA PRO A 103 0.37 12.89 -5.09
C PRO A 103 1.59 12.96 -6.03
N VAL A 104 1.36 13.32 -7.29
CA VAL A 104 2.42 13.47 -8.32
C VAL A 104 3.45 14.52 -7.92
N ASP A 105 3.06 15.54 -7.15
CA ASP A 105 3.96 16.56 -6.61
C ASP A 105 5.08 15.96 -5.75
N ARG A 106 4.81 14.88 -5.00
CA ARG A 106 5.84 14.19 -4.19
C ARG A 106 7.00 13.69 -5.05
N PHE A 107 6.70 13.15 -6.24
CA PHE A 107 7.69 12.64 -7.19
C PHE A 107 8.51 13.75 -7.85
N SER A 108 8.04 15.00 -7.80
CA SER A 108 8.80 16.15 -8.30
C SER A 108 9.66 16.78 -7.20
N LYS A 109 9.27 16.64 -5.93
CA LYS A 109 10.01 17.12 -4.76
C LYS A 109 11.10 16.16 -4.29
N HIS A 110 10.87 14.85 -4.44
CA HIS A 110 11.77 13.82 -3.93
C HIS A 110 12.11 12.78 -4.99
N ALA A 111 13.37 12.35 -4.99
CA ALA A 111 13.81 11.26 -5.85
C ALA A 111 13.27 9.92 -5.30
N GLY A 112 12.41 9.28 -6.09
CA GLY A 112 11.82 7.98 -5.79
C GLY A 112 12.41 6.86 -6.67
N TYR A 113 12.41 5.64 -6.14
CA TYR A 113 12.89 4.46 -6.84
C TYR A 113 11.93 3.29 -6.63
N LEU A 114 11.58 2.61 -7.73
CA LEU A 114 10.90 1.33 -7.67
C LEU A 114 11.95 0.21 -7.69
N VAL A 115 12.20 -0.39 -6.53
CA VAL A 115 13.27 -1.36 -6.31
C VAL A 115 12.75 -2.78 -6.27
N TYR A 116 13.54 -3.73 -6.74
CA TYR A 116 13.19 -5.15 -6.83
C TYR A 116 14.19 -6.05 -6.07
N ARG A 117 15.26 -5.46 -5.54
CA ARG A 117 16.31 -6.18 -4.82
C ARG A 117 17.04 -5.27 -3.84
N ARG A 118 17.44 -5.82 -2.70
CA ARG A 118 18.37 -5.21 -1.75
C ARG A 118 19.75 -5.84 -1.85
N LEU A 119 20.80 -5.10 -1.52
CA LEU A 119 22.19 -5.54 -1.72
C LEU A 119 22.85 -6.09 -0.45
N ASP A 120 22.27 -5.86 0.72
CA ASP A 120 22.81 -6.29 2.01
C ASP A 120 22.37 -7.71 2.42
N GLN A 121 21.42 -8.31 1.70
CA GLN A 121 20.99 -9.71 1.88
C GLN A 121 20.37 -10.28 0.60
N GLU A 122 20.34 -11.60 0.48
CA GLU A 122 19.76 -12.29 -0.69
C GLU A 122 18.23 -12.18 -0.75
N ALA A 123 17.56 -12.32 0.39
CA ALA A 123 16.10 -12.28 0.46
C ALA A 123 15.56 -10.84 0.34
N PHE A 124 14.63 -10.61 -0.58
CA PHE A 124 13.95 -9.31 -0.73
C PHE A 124 12.79 -9.17 0.27
N LYS A 125 13.17 -8.98 1.54
CA LYS A 125 12.28 -8.91 2.71
C LYS A 125 12.76 -7.83 3.69
N VAL A 126 11.93 -7.47 4.66
CA VAL A 126 12.25 -6.50 5.72
C VAL A 126 11.74 -6.98 7.07
N GLN A 127 12.40 -6.54 8.15
CA GLN A 127 11.82 -6.60 9.50
C GLN A 127 11.00 -5.33 9.73
N ASN A 128 9.69 -5.45 9.91
CA ASN A 128 8.80 -4.31 10.09
C ASN A 128 8.58 -4.02 11.57
N ARG A 129 9.45 -3.18 12.14
CA ARG A 129 9.38 -2.80 13.55
C ARG A 129 8.11 -2.02 13.93
N PHE A 130 7.48 -1.34 12.96
CA PHE A 130 6.24 -0.60 13.20
C PHE A 130 5.06 -1.56 13.41
N GLN A 131 5.04 -2.68 12.69
CA GLN A 131 3.99 -3.69 12.77
C GLN A 131 4.32 -4.90 13.65
N ASN A 132 5.55 -4.97 14.19
CA ASN A 132 6.10 -6.14 14.88
C ASN A 132 6.00 -7.42 14.02
N GLU A 133 6.24 -7.26 12.72
CA GLU A 133 6.23 -8.34 11.74
C GLU A 133 7.66 -8.64 11.30
N SER A 134 7.96 -9.94 11.16
CA SER A 134 9.25 -10.41 10.69
C SER A 134 9.14 -11.00 9.29
N ASP A 135 10.22 -10.88 8.52
CA ASP A 135 10.36 -11.48 7.18
C ASP A 135 9.28 -11.06 6.19
N VAL A 136 8.81 -9.80 6.29
CA VAL A 136 7.79 -9.22 5.41
C VAL A 136 8.35 -9.17 3.99
N PRO A 137 7.75 -9.85 2.99
CA PRO A 137 8.20 -9.79 1.61
C PRO A 137 8.02 -8.39 1.02
N LEU A 138 9.06 -7.89 0.35
CA LEU A 138 9.01 -6.59 -0.35
C LEU A 138 8.59 -6.73 -1.82
N GLY A 139 8.72 -7.93 -2.39
CA GLY A 139 8.56 -8.20 -3.82
C GLY A 139 7.10 -8.30 -4.30
N PRO A 140 6.85 -8.07 -5.61
CA PRO A 140 7.86 -8.00 -6.66
C PRO A 140 8.57 -6.64 -6.75
N PHE A 141 7.93 -5.57 -6.31
CA PHE A 141 8.49 -4.23 -6.30
C PHE A 141 8.19 -3.47 -5.00
N TYR A 142 9.12 -2.62 -4.59
CA TYR A 142 9.03 -1.77 -3.41
C TYR A 142 9.35 -0.32 -3.82
N LEU A 143 8.52 0.63 -3.42
CA LEU A 143 8.80 2.05 -3.61
C LEU A 143 9.61 2.58 -2.43
N VAL A 144 10.77 3.15 -2.73
CA VAL A 144 11.66 3.80 -1.76
C VAL A 144 11.97 5.23 -2.18
N TRP A 145 12.40 6.05 -1.23
CA TRP A 145 12.73 7.46 -1.46
C TRP A 145 14.15 7.78 -1.00
N ASP A 146 14.85 8.69 -1.69
CA ASP A 146 16.15 9.23 -1.25
C ASP A 146 15.95 10.13 -0.01
N ASN A 147 15.79 9.48 1.14
CA ASN A 147 15.53 10.13 2.42
C ASN A 147 16.81 10.49 3.18
N LEU A 148 18.00 10.14 2.69
CA LEU A 148 19.25 10.55 3.34
C LEU A 148 19.54 12.04 3.16
N ARG A 149 18.85 12.69 2.21
CA ARG A 149 19.01 14.11 1.86
C ARG A 149 17.76 14.94 2.14
N SER A 150 16.79 14.38 2.87
CA SER A 150 15.50 15.04 3.13
C SER A 150 15.07 14.79 4.58
N ASP A 151 15.14 15.84 5.39
CA ASP A 151 14.67 15.81 6.78
C ASP A 151 13.15 15.56 6.86
N GLU A 152 12.39 16.03 5.86
CA GLU A 152 10.97 15.78 5.70
C GLU A 152 10.69 14.27 5.56
N LEU A 153 11.32 13.61 4.58
CA LEU A 153 11.16 12.16 4.39
C LEU A 153 11.67 11.34 5.59
N ARG A 154 12.68 11.84 6.31
CA ARG A 154 13.17 11.22 7.55
C ARG A 154 12.13 11.27 8.66
N ALA A 155 11.44 12.40 8.80
CA ALA A 155 10.38 12.58 9.79
C ALA A 155 9.12 11.75 9.48
N GLU A 156 8.81 11.55 8.20
CA GLU A 156 7.67 10.74 7.74
C GLU A 156 7.86 9.22 7.93
N GLY A 157 9.10 8.75 8.14
CA GLY A 157 9.38 7.32 8.31
C GLY A 157 9.04 6.50 7.07
N ALA A 158 8.19 5.49 7.24
CA ALA A 158 7.76 4.57 6.17
C ALA A 158 6.55 5.07 5.36
N SER A 159 6.02 6.25 5.65
CA SER A 159 4.84 6.78 4.95
C SER A 159 5.12 6.96 3.45
N GLY A 160 4.26 6.37 2.61
CA GLY A 160 4.42 6.41 1.15
C GLY A 160 5.49 5.46 0.59
N TRP A 161 5.86 4.41 1.31
CA TRP A 161 6.75 3.34 0.85
C TRP A 161 5.96 2.03 0.65
N PRO A 162 5.06 1.93 -0.36
CA PRO A 162 4.36 0.67 -0.64
C PRO A 162 5.32 -0.41 -1.10
N TYR A 163 5.23 -1.58 -0.48
CA TYR A 163 5.88 -2.81 -0.91
C TYR A 163 4.90 -3.77 -1.58
N GLN A 164 5.44 -4.78 -2.24
CA GLN A 164 4.67 -5.75 -3.02
C GLN A 164 3.82 -5.11 -4.11
N VAL A 165 4.32 -4.02 -4.71
CA VAL A 165 3.65 -3.27 -5.77
C VAL A 165 3.56 -4.12 -7.04
N VAL A 166 2.35 -4.24 -7.58
CA VAL A 166 2.02 -4.97 -8.82
C VAL A 166 1.25 -4.12 -9.83
N GLY A 167 0.81 -2.92 -9.45
CA GLY A 167 0.10 -2.01 -10.33
C GLY A 167 0.35 -0.55 -10.01
N MET A 168 0.31 0.30 -11.05
CA MET A 168 0.25 1.75 -10.96
C MET A 168 -0.86 2.26 -11.86
N ASP A 169 -1.65 3.21 -11.37
CA ASP A 169 -2.75 3.83 -12.11
C ASP A 169 -2.66 5.35 -11.97
N LEU A 170 -2.66 6.06 -13.10
CA LEU A 170 -2.78 7.52 -13.09
C LEU A 170 -4.25 7.89 -12.90
N VAL A 171 -4.56 8.50 -11.76
CA VAL A 171 -5.94 8.76 -11.35
C VAL A 171 -6.12 10.22 -10.92
N THR A 172 -7.32 10.72 -11.12
CA THR A 172 -7.85 11.82 -10.30
C THR A 172 -8.74 11.17 -9.24
N PHE A 173 -8.62 11.63 -8.00
CA PHE A 173 -9.37 11.06 -6.89
C PHE A 173 -10.87 10.93 -7.19
N ALA A 174 -11.46 12.01 -7.70
CA ALA A 174 -12.89 12.10 -7.96
C ALA A 174 -13.36 11.13 -9.04
N ASP A 175 -12.55 10.86 -10.07
CA ASP A 175 -12.91 9.94 -11.14
C ASP A 175 -12.80 8.48 -10.67
N ARG A 176 -11.78 8.18 -9.85
CA ARG A 176 -11.51 6.80 -9.42
C ARG A 176 -12.36 6.36 -8.23
N PHE A 177 -12.75 7.29 -7.37
CA PHE A 177 -13.45 7.01 -6.12
C PHE A 177 -14.69 7.91 -5.85
N PRO A 178 -15.66 7.98 -6.78
CA PRO A 178 -16.84 8.84 -6.65
C PRO A 178 -17.80 8.45 -5.51
N LYS A 179 -17.77 7.20 -5.04
CA LYS A 179 -18.63 6.69 -3.95
C LYS A 179 -18.05 6.96 -2.56
N LEU A 180 -16.79 7.42 -2.46
CA LEU A 180 -16.18 7.85 -1.20
C LEU A 180 -16.65 9.22 -0.74
N SER A 181 -17.13 10.09 -1.64
CA SER A 181 -17.58 11.43 -1.25
C SER A 181 -18.74 11.38 -0.25
N PRO A 182 -18.68 12.15 0.85
CA PRO A 182 -19.81 12.26 1.77
C PRO A 182 -21.02 12.92 1.09
N PRO A 183 -22.23 12.80 1.67
CA PRO A 183 -23.41 13.56 1.23
C PRO A 183 -23.12 15.07 1.13
N GLU A 184 -23.75 15.77 0.19
CA GLU A 184 -23.50 17.22 -0.03
C GLU A 184 -23.83 18.08 1.20
N ASN A 185 -24.84 17.67 1.97
CA ASN A 185 -25.27 18.30 3.21
C ASN A 185 -24.48 17.84 4.46
N ALA A 186 -23.42 17.04 4.28
CA ALA A 186 -22.59 16.58 5.39
C ALA A 186 -21.96 17.77 6.14
N SER A 187 -21.78 17.61 7.45
CA SER A 187 -21.17 18.64 8.30
C SER A 187 -19.72 18.91 7.87
N GLU A 188 -19.20 20.10 8.21
CA GLU A 188 -17.78 20.42 7.97
C GLU A 188 -16.82 19.43 8.65
N GLN A 189 -17.21 18.86 9.80
CA GLN A 189 -16.44 17.82 10.47
C GLN A 189 -16.41 16.52 9.65
N ALA A 190 -17.54 16.10 9.07
CA ALA A 190 -17.58 14.92 8.20
C ALA A 190 -16.82 15.15 6.89
N LYS A 191 -16.81 16.36 6.34
CA LYS A 191 -15.98 16.71 5.17
C LYS A 191 -14.49 16.65 5.49
N LYS A 192 -14.05 17.12 6.66
CA LYS A 192 -12.67 16.91 7.13
C LYS A 192 -12.37 15.42 7.35
N GLY A 193 -13.33 14.70 7.92
CA GLY A 193 -13.27 13.25 8.09
C GLY A 193 -13.07 12.47 6.80
N PHE A 194 -13.66 12.92 5.70
CA PHE A 194 -13.44 12.35 4.38
C PHE A 194 -11.97 12.51 3.93
N ILE A 195 -11.37 13.68 4.16
CA ILE A 195 -9.94 13.91 3.86
C ILE A 195 -9.07 13.03 4.76
N ALA A 196 -9.36 12.99 6.06
CA ALA A 196 -8.67 12.11 6.99
C ALA A 196 -8.77 10.62 6.60
N PHE A 197 -9.96 10.18 6.17
CA PHE A 197 -10.19 8.81 5.69
C PHE A 197 -9.35 8.49 4.45
N ARG A 198 -9.29 9.40 3.47
CA ARG A 198 -8.42 9.25 2.29
C ARG A 198 -6.97 9.01 2.67
N GLU A 199 -6.46 9.82 3.59
CA GLU A 199 -5.04 9.82 3.96
C GLU A 199 -4.66 8.62 4.83
N ASN A 200 -5.57 8.14 5.68
CA ASN A 200 -5.22 7.21 6.76
C ASN A 200 -5.92 5.84 6.68
N CYS A 201 -7.03 5.72 5.95
CA CYS A 201 -7.88 4.53 6.01
C CYS A 201 -8.11 3.89 4.63
N MET A 202 -8.33 4.72 3.60
CA MET A 202 -8.74 4.29 2.27
C MET A 202 -7.76 3.31 1.62
N ALA A 203 -6.47 3.42 1.90
CA ALA A 203 -5.48 2.52 1.32
C ALA A 203 -5.69 1.06 1.75
N CYS A 204 -6.34 0.80 2.88
CA CYS A 204 -6.65 -0.54 3.38
C CYS A 204 -8.15 -0.88 3.33
N HIS A 205 -9.01 0.11 3.55
CA HIS A 205 -10.44 -0.08 3.71
C HIS A 205 -11.23 0.46 2.53
N THR A 206 -12.33 -0.20 2.22
CA THR A 206 -13.32 0.28 1.26
C THR A 206 -14.51 0.95 1.95
N ILE A 207 -15.13 1.89 1.24
CA ILE A 207 -16.49 2.39 1.50
C ILE A 207 -17.26 2.22 0.19
N ASN A 208 -18.39 1.51 0.22
CA ASN A 208 -19.19 1.20 -0.97
C ASN A 208 -18.39 0.46 -2.07
N GLY A 209 -17.39 -0.33 -1.67
CA GLY A 209 -16.50 -1.07 -2.57
C GLY A 209 -15.37 -0.27 -3.20
N GLU A 210 -15.18 0.99 -2.81
CA GLU A 210 -14.10 1.85 -3.30
C GLU A 210 -13.04 2.08 -2.24
N GLY A 211 -11.77 1.91 -2.60
CA GLY A 211 -10.61 1.92 -1.70
C GLY A 211 -9.77 0.65 -1.86
N GLY A 212 -8.84 0.40 -0.95
CA GLY A 212 -8.06 -0.83 -0.89
C GLY A 212 -8.86 -1.98 -0.26
N ASP A 213 -8.55 -3.21 -0.68
CA ASP A 213 -9.25 -4.45 -0.29
C ASP A 213 -8.46 -5.29 0.73
N LYS A 214 -7.50 -4.67 1.41
CA LYS A 214 -6.67 -5.34 2.43
C LYS A 214 -7.43 -5.59 3.73
N ALA A 215 -8.38 -4.72 4.06
CA ALA A 215 -9.14 -4.73 5.29
C ALA A 215 -10.65 -4.62 4.99
N PRO A 216 -11.52 -4.96 5.96
CA PRO A 216 -12.96 -5.02 5.71
C PRO A 216 -13.53 -3.70 5.18
N GLU A 217 -14.52 -3.82 4.30
CA GLU A 217 -15.42 -2.73 3.92
C GLU A 217 -16.11 -2.16 5.18
N LEU A 218 -16.32 -0.84 5.24
CA LEU A 218 -16.82 -0.14 6.43
C LEU A 218 -18.24 0.46 6.35
N ASN A 219 -18.97 0.34 5.23
CA ASN A 219 -20.28 0.96 4.97
C ASN A 219 -21.42 0.01 4.54
N TYR A 220 -21.15 -1.05 3.78
CA TYR A 220 -22.13 -1.94 3.16
C TYR A 220 -21.86 -3.44 3.47
N PRO A 221 -22.88 -4.24 3.85
CA PRO A 221 -24.30 -3.90 3.93
C PRO A 221 -24.70 -3.15 5.22
N MET A 222 -23.86 -3.22 6.26
CA MET A 222 -24.01 -2.46 7.49
C MET A 222 -22.75 -1.63 7.71
N ASN A 223 -22.94 -0.35 7.98
CA ASN A 223 -21.85 0.55 8.30
C ASN A 223 -21.30 0.21 9.69
N VAL A 224 -19.99 0.35 9.85
CA VAL A 224 -19.28 0.05 11.10
C VAL A 224 -19.89 0.75 12.32
N THR A 225 -20.46 1.95 12.15
CA THR A 225 -21.10 2.73 13.23
C THR A 225 -22.48 2.25 13.62
N GLU A 226 -23.08 1.30 12.88
CA GLU A 226 -24.41 0.77 13.18
C GLU A 226 -24.37 -0.41 14.16
N TYR A 227 -23.23 -1.10 14.26
CA TYR A 227 -23.08 -2.28 15.12
C TYR A 227 -21.91 -2.18 16.11
N LEU A 228 -21.05 -1.18 15.98
CA LEU A 228 -20.03 -0.84 16.96
C LEU A 228 -20.31 0.54 17.56
N SER A 229 -20.09 0.68 18.86
CA SER A 229 -20.23 1.99 19.52
C SER A 229 -19.09 2.93 19.14
N ASP A 230 -19.37 4.23 19.14
CA ASP A 230 -18.37 5.29 18.93
C ASP A 230 -17.12 5.10 19.80
N ALA A 231 -17.31 4.78 21.08
CA ALA A 231 -16.22 4.55 22.01
C ALA A 231 -15.36 3.35 21.63
N TRP A 232 -15.97 2.29 21.09
CA TRP A 232 -15.25 1.12 20.62
C TRP A 232 -14.45 1.43 19.35
N ILE A 233 -15.06 2.12 18.37
CA ILE A 233 -14.40 2.54 17.13
C ILE A 233 -13.21 3.46 17.45
N ARG A 234 -13.39 4.43 18.36
CA ARG A 234 -12.30 5.29 18.82
C ARG A 234 -11.18 4.47 19.46
N LYS A 235 -11.50 3.56 20.39
CA LYS A 235 -10.49 2.71 21.03
C LYS A 235 -9.71 1.90 20.01
N TRP A 236 -10.40 1.34 19.02
CA TRP A 236 -9.77 0.59 17.93
C TRP A 236 -8.83 1.47 17.11
N MET A 237 -9.25 2.67 16.67
CA MET A 237 -8.37 3.58 15.90
C MET A 237 -7.15 4.07 16.70
N MET A 238 -7.33 4.32 18.00
CA MET A 238 -6.25 4.86 18.85
C MET A 238 -5.15 3.85 19.11
N ASP A 239 -5.50 2.61 19.46
CA ASP A 239 -4.53 1.54 19.69
C ASP A 239 -5.15 0.16 19.39
N PRO A 240 -5.09 -0.29 18.13
CA PRO A 240 -5.61 -1.59 17.71
C PRO A 240 -4.99 -2.76 18.48
N ARG A 241 -3.72 -2.66 18.89
CA ARG A 241 -3.00 -3.74 19.60
C ARG A 241 -3.41 -3.89 21.05
N SER A 242 -3.87 -2.81 21.69
CA SER A 242 -4.52 -2.89 23.01
C SER A 242 -5.81 -3.72 22.99
N VAL A 243 -6.42 -3.90 21.81
CA VAL A 243 -7.66 -4.66 21.62
C VAL A 243 -7.37 -6.05 21.05
N ARG A 244 -6.47 -6.16 20.06
CA ARG A 244 -6.06 -7.43 19.44
C ARG A 244 -4.55 -7.49 19.27
N TYR A 245 -3.91 -8.45 19.93
CA TYR A 245 -2.45 -8.62 19.97
C TYR A 245 -1.75 -8.53 18.61
N ASN A 246 -2.33 -9.16 17.57
CA ASN A 246 -1.76 -9.21 16.22
C ASN A 246 -2.41 -8.21 15.25
N ALA A 247 -3.00 -7.11 15.75
CA ALA A 247 -3.55 -6.08 14.89
C ALA A 247 -2.45 -5.42 14.04
N THR A 248 -2.65 -5.43 12.73
CA THR A 248 -1.77 -4.81 11.73
C THR A 248 -2.23 -3.39 11.37
N MET A 249 -3.46 -3.00 11.70
CA MET A 249 -3.93 -1.63 11.50
C MET A 249 -3.02 -0.64 12.23
N PRO A 250 -2.54 0.43 11.58
CA PRO A 250 -1.76 1.47 12.24
C PRO A 250 -2.56 2.18 13.34
N ALA A 251 -1.88 2.53 14.43
CA ALA A 251 -2.48 3.29 15.52
C ALA A 251 -2.47 4.79 15.22
N PHE A 252 -3.56 5.50 15.54
CA PHE A 252 -3.62 6.96 15.43
C PHE A 252 -2.80 7.66 16.52
N ALA A 253 -2.43 6.99 17.60
CA ALA A 253 -1.75 7.59 18.75
C ALA A 253 -0.45 8.34 18.41
N SER A 254 0.20 8.04 17.28
CA SER A 254 1.39 8.74 16.79
C SER A 254 1.08 10.02 15.99
N HIS A 255 -0.18 10.28 15.62
CA HIS A 255 -0.59 11.48 14.92
C HIS A 255 -0.56 12.71 15.86
N PRO A 256 -0.20 13.92 15.39
CA PRO A 256 -0.11 15.11 16.25
C PRO A 256 -1.42 15.52 16.94
N LYS A 257 -2.56 15.14 16.34
CA LYS A 257 -3.91 15.43 16.87
C LYS A 257 -4.78 14.18 16.74
N PRO A 258 -4.52 13.13 17.54
CA PRO A 258 -5.10 11.81 17.30
C PRO A 258 -6.59 11.76 17.62
N ASP A 259 -7.01 12.48 18.67
CA ASP A 259 -8.41 12.61 19.07
C ASP A 259 -9.26 13.32 18.02
N LEU A 260 -8.78 14.45 17.50
CA LEU A 260 -9.47 15.20 16.45
C LEU A 260 -9.59 14.35 15.17
N LEU A 261 -8.51 13.67 14.79
CA LEU A 261 -8.50 12.78 13.64
C LEU A 261 -9.54 11.66 13.78
N ALA A 262 -9.59 11.01 14.95
CA ALA A 262 -10.57 9.98 15.26
C ALA A 262 -12.02 10.52 15.20
N ASP A 263 -12.27 11.70 15.75
CA ASP A 263 -13.59 12.33 15.75
C ASP A 263 -14.06 12.72 14.33
N GLU A 264 -13.15 13.25 13.51
CA GLU A 264 -13.42 13.59 12.11
C GLU A 264 -13.71 12.32 11.29
N VAL A 265 -12.88 11.28 11.38
CA VAL A 265 -13.13 9.99 10.69
C VAL A 265 -14.45 9.37 11.13
N LEU A 266 -14.77 9.37 12.42
CA LEU A 266 -16.04 8.86 12.92
C LEU A 266 -17.24 9.65 12.38
N ALA A 267 -17.13 10.98 12.31
CA ALA A 267 -18.18 11.83 11.72
C ALA A 267 -18.40 11.50 10.24
N TYR A 268 -17.33 11.26 9.48
CA TYR A 268 -17.41 10.80 8.10
C TYR A 268 -18.08 9.44 7.96
N LEU A 269 -17.66 8.44 8.74
CA LEU A 269 -18.25 7.10 8.70
C LEU A 269 -19.76 7.14 8.98
N LYS A 270 -20.20 7.95 9.95
CA LYS A 270 -21.63 8.17 10.22
C LYS A 270 -22.37 8.82 9.06
N ALA A 271 -21.78 9.84 8.43
CA ALA A 271 -22.37 10.46 7.25
C ALA A 271 -22.50 9.45 6.08
N MET A 272 -21.55 8.53 5.94
CA MET A 272 -21.61 7.49 4.90
C MET A 272 -22.67 6.41 5.16
N ALA A 273 -23.06 6.20 6.42
CA ALA A 273 -24.15 5.27 6.76
C ALA A 273 -25.49 5.64 6.10
N GLU A 274 -25.69 6.92 5.77
CA GLU A 274 -26.85 7.42 5.02
C GLU A 274 -26.71 7.23 3.50
N ARG A 275 -25.51 6.91 3.00
CA ARG A 275 -25.17 6.76 1.57
C ARG A 275 -24.57 5.39 1.28
N LYS A 276 -25.31 4.34 1.60
CA LYS A 276 -24.93 2.96 1.28
C LYS A 276 -25.20 2.63 -0.18
N GLN A 277 -24.19 2.09 -0.85
CA GLN A 277 -24.30 1.58 -2.20
C GLN A 277 -23.71 0.19 -2.23
N LYS A 278 -24.44 -0.74 -2.85
CA LYS A 278 -23.96 -2.10 -3.04
C LYS A 278 -22.66 -2.07 -3.89
N PRO A 279 -21.55 -2.66 -3.42
CA PRO A 279 -20.38 -2.88 -4.26
C PRO A 279 -20.77 -3.62 -5.54
N MET A 280 -20.22 -3.18 -6.67
CA MET A 280 -20.48 -3.79 -7.98
C MET A 280 -19.58 -4.99 -8.20
#